data_AF-A0A963MG23-F1
#
_entry.id   AF-A0A963MG23-F1
#
_cell.length_a   1.000
_cell.length_b   1.000
_cell.length_c   1.000
_cell.angle_alpha   90.00
_cell.angle_beta   90.00
_cell.angle_gamma   90.00
#
_symmetry.space_group_name_H-M   'P 1'
#
loop_
_entity.id
_entity.type
_entity.pdbx_description
1 polymer ?
#
loop_
_entity_poly.entity_id
_entity_poly.type
_entity_poly.pdbx_seq_one_letter_code
_entity_poly.pdbx_strand_id
1 'polypeptide(L)'
;FEGGQMPLQRRLPKRGFVSLVRGRNVEVRLSELERLPVDQIDLLVLKQAGVVPADALSAKVILSGAISRKVALSGVGATKGARAAIEAAGGTVAE
;
A
#
# COMPACT_ATOMS: atom_id res chain seq x y z
N PHE A 1 -29.97 -9.86 18.01
CA PHE A 1 -31.23 -10.59 18.26
C PHE A 1 -32.36 -9.62 17.95
N GLU A 2 -33.29 -9.98 17.06
CA GLU A 2 -34.31 -9.06 16.50
C GLU A 2 -35.73 -9.47 16.92
N GLY A 3 -35.90 -9.91 18.19
CA GLY A 3 -37.22 -10.10 18.79
C GLY A 3 -38.12 -11.18 18.18
N GLY A 4 -37.60 -12.09 17.35
CA GLY A 4 -38.36 -13.16 16.69
C GLY A 4 -38.40 -13.07 15.16
N GLN A 5 -38.02 -11.91 14.59
CA GLN A 5 -37.74 -11.81 13.16
C GLN A 5 -36.47 -12.61 12.81
N MET A 6 -36.41 -13.23 11.61
CA MET A 6 -35.16 -13.83 11.13
C MET A 6 -34.04 -12.78 11.16
N PRO A 7 -32.92 -13.00 11.85
CA PRO A 7 -31.83 -12.02 11.89
C PRO A 7 -31.24 -11.74 10.51
N LEU A 8 -30.81 -10.51 10.26
CA LEU A 8 -30.27 -10.09 8.96
C LEU A 8 -29.13 -10.99 8.46
N GLN A 9 -28.22 -11.43 9.34
CA GLN A 9 -27.10 -12.31 8.96
C GLN A 9 -27.54 -13.70 8.46
N ARG A 10 -28.80 -14.09 8.68
CA ARG A 10 -29.40 -15.34 8.18
C ARG A 10 -30.29 -15.12 6.96
N ARG A 11 -30.76 -13.88 6.73
CA ARG A 11 -31.60 -13.52 5.59
C ARG A 11 -30.79 -13.35 4.29
N LEU A 12 -29.53 -12.90 4.38
CA LEU A 12 -28.69 -12.64 3.22
C LEU A 12 -27.86 -13.87 2.83
N PRO A 13 -27.66 -14.14 1.51
CA PRO A 13 -26.79 -15.22 1.07
C PRO A 13 -25.32 -14.91 1.35
N LYS A 14 -24.54 -15.95 1.65
CA LYS A 14 -23.07 -15.82 1.71
C LYS A 14 -22.55 -15.45 0.32
N ARG A 15 -21.65 -14.47 0.24
CA ARG A 15 -20.99 -14.07 -1.01
C ARG A 15 -19.52 -13.80 -0.79
N GLY A 16 -18.72 -14.11 -1.81
CA GLY A 16 -17.28 -13.86 -1.85
C GLY A 16 -16.44 -14.92 -1.14
N PHE A 17 -15.14 -14.66 -1.07
CA PHE A 17 -14.15 -15.44 -0.34
C PHE A 17 -13.05 -14.49 0.15
N VAL A 18 -12.29 -14.91 1.16
CA VAL A 18 -11.13 -14.16 1.66
C VAL A 18 -9.88 -14.66 0.94
N SER A 19 -9.17 -13.76 0.24
CA SER A 19 -7.91 -14.10 -0.41
C SER A 19 -6.79 -14.32 0.62
N LEU A 20 -6.03 -15.42 0.46
CA LEU A 20 -4.91 -15.82 1.33
C LEU A 20 -3.70 -14.88 1.26
N VAL A 21 -3.63 -14.04 0.23
CA VAL A 21 -2.53 -13.08 0.02
C VAL A 21 -2.93 -11.65 0.36
N ARG A 22 -4.22 -11.39 0.64
CA ARG A 22 -4.72 -10.02 0.89
C ARG A 22 -3.95 -9.31 2.01
N GLY A 23 -3.61 -10.03 3.08
CA GLY A 23 -2.86 -9.46 4.21
C GLY A 23 -1.38 -9.18 3.92
N ARG A 24 -0.82 -9.74 2.85
CA ARG A 24 0.60 -9.65 2.49
C ARG A 24 0.88 -8.65 1.36
N ASN A 25 -0.16 -8.03 0.81
CA ASN A 25 -0.05 -6.97 -0.19
C ASN A 25 -0.40 -5.65 0.48
N VAL A 26 0.57 -4.75 0.59
CA VAL A 26 0.48 -3.58 1.45
C VAL A 26 0.52 -2.29 0.63
N GLU A 27 -0.23 -1.29 1.06
CA GLU A 27 -0.19 0.05 0.47
C GLU A 27 0.78 0.94 1.23
N VAL A 28 1.48 1.82 0.51
CA VAL A 28 2.42 2.79 1.09
C VAL A 28 2.08 4.20 0.58
N ARG A 29 2.08 5.18 1.46
CA ARG A 29 1.73 6.57 1.15
C ARG A 29 2.96 7.39 0.77
N LEU A 30 2.78 8.44 -0.03
CA LEU A 30 3.86 9.37 -0.36
C LEU A 30 4.42 10.07 0.88
N SER A 31 3.56 10.39 1.86
CA SER A 31 4.00 10.98 3.13
C SER A 31 4.89 10.05 3.98
N GLU A 32 4.74 8.73 3.85
CA GLU A 32 5.61 7.75 4.49
C GLU A 32 6.96 7.71 3.79
N LEU A 33 6.96 7.76 2.45
CA LEU A 33 8.19 7.87 1.68
C LEU A 33 8.95 9.17 1.99
N GLU A 34 8.27 10.30 2.11
CA GLU A 34 8.90 11.59 2.43
C GLU A 34 9.70 11.56 3.74
N ARG A 35 9.21 10.81 4.75
CA ARG A 35 9.85 10.69 6.07
C ARG A 35 11.05 9.76 6.10
N LEU A 36 11.25 8.94 5.07
CA LEU A 36 12.37 8.01 5.04
C LEU A 36 13.67 8.77 4.73
N PRO A 37 14.76 8.51 5.45
CA PRO A 37 16.05 9.18 5.24
C PRO A 37 16.83 8.62 4.04
N VAL A 38 16.22 7.75 3.24
CA VAL A 38 16.85 7.01 2.14
C VAL A 38 16.16 7.31 0.82
N ASP A 39 16.95 7.55 -0.22
CA ASP A 39 16.46 7.91 -1.55
C ASP A 39 16.18 6.70 -2.44
N GLN A 40 16.89 5.58 -2.21
CA GLN A 40 16.60 4.29 -2.85
C GLN A 40 15.67 3.49 -1.94
N ILE A 41 14.49 3.15 -2.47
CA ILE A 41 13.43 2.52 -1.70
C ILE A 41 13.01 1.21 -2.38
N ASP A 42 13.34 0.14 -1.69
CA ASP A 42 12.99 -1.24 -2.03
C ASP A 42 12.05 -1.81 -0.97
N LEU A 43 11.44 -2.96 -1.25
CA LEU A 43 10.60 -3.67 -0.28
C LEU A 43 11.34 -3.95 1.05
N LEU A 44 12.64 -4.26 0.98
CA LEU A 44 13.46 -4.54 2.15
C LEU A 44 13.67 -3.29 3.01
N VAL A 45 13.90 -2.14 2.38
CA VAL A 45 14.04 -0.84 3.07
C VAL A 45 12.74 -0.47 3.78
N LEU A 46 11.60 -0.66 3.11
CA LEU A 46 10.28 -0.40 3.69
C LEU A 46 9.99 -1.28 4.92
N LYS A 47 10.45 -2.53 4.91
CA LYS A 47 10.36 -3.44 6.06
C LYS A 47 11.27 -3.02 7.20
N GLN A 48 12.52 -2.68 6.90
CA GLN A 48 13.49 -2.23 7.90
C GLN A 48 13.04 -0.94 8.59
N ALA A 49 12.43 -0.03 7.84
CA ALA A 49 11.87 1.21 8.39
C ALA A 49 10.54 1.02 9.13
N GLY A 50 9.98 -0.19 9.16
CA GLY A 50 8.71 -0.49 9.84
C GLY A 50 7.48 0.13 9.18
N VAL A 51 7.61 0.64 7.94
CA VAL A 51 6.49 1.18 7.15
C VAL A 51 5.60 0.04 6.67
N VAL A 52 6.21 -1.10 6.34
CA VAL A 52 5.52 -2.29 5.85
C VAL A 52 5.82 -3.48 6.79
N PRO A 53 4.84 -4.35 7.08
CA PRO A 53 5.05 -5.58 7.83
C PRO A 53 6.17 -6.47 7.27
N ALA A 54 6.87 -7.18 8.16
CA ALA A 54 7.97 -8.07 7.77
C ALA A 54 7.55 -9.21 6.83
N ASP A 55 6.30 -9.69 6.95
CA ASP A 55 5.70 -10.76 6.17
C ASP A 55 5.08 -10.30 4.83
N ALA A 56 5.12 -9.00 4.54
CA ALA A 56 4.62 -8.47 3.29
C ALA A 56 5.39 -9.04 2.09
N LEU A 57 4.64 -9.45 1.06
CA LEU A 57 5.18 -9.96 -0.20
C LEU A 57 5.32 -8.86 -1.25
N SER A 58 4.42 -7.88 -1.23
CA SER A 58 4.44 -6.76 -2.16
C SER A 58 3.98 -5.47 -1.50
N ALA A 59 4.46 -4.35 -2.05
CA ALA A 59 4.02 -3.02 -1.67
C ALA A 59 3.58 -2.26 -2.93
N LYS A 60 2.56 -1.40 -2.78
CA LYS A 60 2.12 -0.49 -3.84
C LYS A 60 1.99 0.93 -3.32
N VAL A 61 2.63 1.88 -4.00
CA VAL A 61 2.61 3.29 -3.62
C VAL A 61 1.34 3.98 -4.12
N ILE A 62 0.62 4.63 -3.20
CA ILE A 62 -0.62 5.35 -3.47
C ILE A 62 -0.44 6.86 -3.30
N LEU A 63 -1.20 7.64 -4.08
CA LEU A 63 -1.19 9.09 -4.00
C LEU A 63 -1.90 9.53 -2.71
N SER A 64 -1.13 9.77 -1.66
CA SER A 64 -1.62 10.30 -0.39
C SER A 64 -0.51 11.12 0.28
N GLY A 65 -0.73 12.43 0.38
CA GLY A 65 0.29 13.39 0.79
C GLY A 65 1.08 13.96 -0.40
N ALA A 66 2.17 14.65 -0.09
CA ALA A 66 3.09 15.24 -1.05
C ALA A 66 4.49 14.62 -0.88
N ILE A 67 5.26 14.63 -1.96
CA ILE A 67 6.66 14.25 -1.97
C ILE A 67 7.45 15.42 -2.54
N SER A 68 8.45 15.90 -1.81
CA SER A 68 9.29 17.03 -2.21
C SER A 68 10.70 16.61 -2.58
N ARG A 69 11.13 15.44 -2.09
CA ARG A 69 12.45 14.88 -2.33
C ARG A 69 12.45 13.91 -3.52
N LYS A 70 13.62 13.78 -4.12
CA LYS A 70 13.88 12.80 -5.18
C LYS A 70 13.95 11.39 -4.58
N VAL A 71 13.11 10.48 -5.08
CA VAL A 71 13.08 9.08 -4.64
C VAL A 71 13.18 8.14 -5.84
N ALA A 72 13.99 7.09 -5.70
CA ALA A 72 14.09 5.98 -6.63
C ALA A 72 13.42 4.74 -6.04
N LEU A 73 12.31 4.30 -6.63
CA LEU A 73 11.64 3.04 -6.29
C LEU A 73 12.22 1.90 -7.13
N SER A 74 12.58 0.78 -6.50
CA SER A 74 12.95 -0.46 -7.18
C SER A 74 12.08 -1.64 -6.72
N GLY A 75 11.47 -2.35 -7.67
CA GLY A 75 10.65 -3.54 -7.39
C GLY A 75 9.39 -3.26 -6.57
N VAL A 76 8.97 -1.99 -6.49
CA VAL A 76 7.76 -1.52 -5.81
C VAL A 76 6.89 -0.78 -6.82
N GLY A 77 5.69 -1.30 -7.04
CA GLY A 77 4.74 -0.70 -7.98
C GLY A 77 4.18 0.62 -7.46
N ALA A 78 3.87 1.55 -8.36
CA ALA A 78 3.22 2.82 -8.03
C ALA A 78 1.89 2.95 -8.77
N THR A 79 0.89 3.54 -8.12
CA THR A 79 -0.35 3.94 -8.81
C THR A 79 -0.09 5.09 -9.78
N LYS A 80 -0.94 5.25 -10.81
CA LYS A 80 -0.76 6.28 -11.84
C LYS A 80 -0.54 7.68 -11.27
N GLY A 81 -1.31 8.07 -10.26
CA GLY A 81 -1.17 9.37 -9.60
C GLY A 81 0.12 9.49 -8.78
N ALA A 82 0.50 8.44 -8.06
CA ALA A 82 1.73 8.43 -7.27
C ALA A 82 2.98 8.48 -8.16
N ARG A 83 2.98 7.73 -9.27
CA ARG A 83 4.06 7.74 -10.25
C ARG A 83 4.28 9.14 -10.81
N ALA A 84 3.20 9.81 -11.23
CA ALA A 84 3.28 11.18 -11.73
C ALA A 84 3.83 12.17 -10.68
N ALA A 85 3.44 12.02 -9.41
CA ALA A 85 3.96 12.86 -8.32
C ALA A 85 5.45 12.62 -8.05
N ILE A 86 5.90 11.36 -8.10
CA ILE A 86 7.31 10.98 -7.89
C ILE A 86 8.18 11.48 -9.06
N GLU A 87 7.72 11.29 -10.29
CA GLU A 87 8.42 11.77 -11.49
C GLU A 87 8.48 13.31 -11.52
N ALA A 88 7.42 14.01 -11.08
CA ALA A 88 7.42 15.46 -10.95
C ALA A 88 8.43 15.98 -9.91
N ALA A 89 8.69 15.21 -8.85
CA ALA A 89 9.76 15.49 -7.88
C ALA A 89 11.16 15.06 -8.38
N GLY A 90 11.29 14.60 -9.63
CA GLY A 90 12.54 14.16 -10.24
C GLY A 90 12.98 12.74 -9.84
N GLY A 91 12.08 11.97 -9.23
CA GLY A 91 12.28 10.57 -8.86
C GLY A 91 12.13 9.60 -10.03
N THR A 92 12.43 8.32 -9.78
CA THR A 92 12.33 7.25 -10.78
C THR A 92 11.60 6.04 -10.23
N VAL A 93 10.83 5.36 -11.09
CA VAL A 93 10.14 4.10 -10.75
C VAL A 93 10.67 3.03 -11.69
N ALA A 94 11.49 2.12 -11.15
CA ALA A 94 11.95 0.92 -11.84
C ALA A 94 11.13 -0.27 -11.32
N GLU A 95 10.22 -0.74 -12.18
CA GLU A 95 9.28 -1.83 -11.88
C GLU A 95 9.90 -3.20 -12.12
#